data_AF-A0A738P2T1-F1
#
_entry.id   AF-A0A738P2T1-F1
#
_cell.length_a   1.000
_cell.length_b   1.000
_cell.length_c   1.000
_cell.angle_alpha   90.00
_cell.angle_beta   90.00
_cell.angle_gamma   90.00
#
_symmetry.space_group_name_H-M   'P 1'
#
loop_
_entity.id
_entity.type
_entity.pdbx_description
1 polymer ?
#
loop_
_entity_poly.entity_id
_entity_poly.type
_entity_poly.pdbx_seq_one_letter_code
_entity_poly.pdbx_strand_id
1 'polypeptide(L)'
;VIAVFDAATSVQDIIRNVSQHQSGEKILTEQRDYRFRINRKDIVKMKYFLSESGMEELQDRFMNSSSTMYRWRKELAVKFGVREPRYLLLPDSVTLL
;
A
#
# COMPACT_ATOMS: atom_id res chain seq x y z
N VAL A 1 -13.55 -19.91 11.63
CA VAL A 1 -12.26 -19.33 11.18
C VAL A 1 -12.50 -18.62 9.86
N ILE A 2 -12.15 -17.34 9.73
CA ILE A 2 -12.12 -16.66 8.43
C ILE A 2 -10.65 -16.31 8.17
N ALA A 3 -10.05 -17.01 7.20
CA ALA A 3 -8.66 -16.83 6.83
C ALA A 3 -8.57 -16.47 5.34
N VAL A 4 -7.72 -15.49 5.02
CA VAL A 4 -7.47 -15.06 3.66
C VAL A 4 -6.02 -15.39 3.35
N PHE A 5 -5.83 -16.28 2.38
CA PHE A 5 -4.52 -16.72 1.90
C PHE A 5 -4.27 -16.17 0.50
N ASP A 6 -3.02 -15.83 0.19
CA ASP A 6 -2.63 -15.47 -1.16
C ASP A 6 -2.51 -16.73 -2.03
N ALA A 7 -2.65 -16.61 -3.35
CA ALA A 7 -2.52 -17.74 -4.29
C ALA A 7 -1.09 -18.34 -4.28
N ALA A 8 -0.10 -17.58 -3.82
CA ALA A 8 1.27 -18.04 -3.63
C ALA A 8 1.48 -18.86 -2.33
N THR A 9 0.47 -18.97 -1.46
CA THR A 9 0.59 -19.69 -0.18
C THR A 9 0.53 -21.19 -0.43
N SER A 10 1.50 -21.94 0.09
CA SER A 10 1.51 -23.40 -0.09
C SER A 10 0.36 -24.05 0.70
N VAL A 11 -0.14 -25.18 0.19
CA VAL A 11 -1.20 -25.95 0.87
C VAL A 11 -0.76 -26.37 2.28
N GLN A 12 0.52 -26.71 2.48
CA GLN A 12 1.03 -27.08 3.79
C GLN A 12 1.02 -25.92 4.78
N ASP A 13 1.33 -24.70 4.32
CA ASP A 13 1.26 -23.51 5.17
C ASP A 13 -0.18 -23.16 5.52
N ILE A 14 -1.14 -23.38 4.61
CA ILE A 14 -2.57 -23.21 4.88
C ILE A 14 -3.01 -24.17 5.98
N ILE A 15 -2.71 -25.46 5.84
CA ILE A 15 -3.08 -26.49 6.83
C ILE A 15 -2.46 -26.16 8.18
N ARG A 16 -1.16 -25.86 8.22
CA ARG A 16 -0.46 -25.49 9.46
C ARG A 16 -1.12 -24.29 10.14
N ASN A 17 -1.40 -23.23 9.40
CA ASN A 17 -2.03 -22.03 9.95
C ASN A 17 -3.45 -22.30 10.47
N VAL A 18 -4.28 -23.04 9.74
CA VAL A 18 -5.65 -23.35 10.17
C VAL A 18 -5.66 -24.25 11.40
N SER A 19 -4.77 -25.25 11.47
CA SER A 19 -4.69 -26.18 12.61
C SER A 19 -4.21 -25.54 13.91
N GLN A 20 -3.51 -24.40 13.83
CA GLN A 20 -2.97 -23.70 15.00
C GLN A 20 -3.95 -22.70 15.64
N HIS A 21 -5.10 -22.42 15.01
CA HIS A 21 -6.03 -21.38 15.47
C HIS A 21 -7.41 -21.95 15.82
N GLN A 22 -8.08 -21.33 16.80
CA GLN A 22 -9.40 -21.78 17.24
C GLN A 22 -10.51 -21.27 16.31
N SER A 23 -11.65 -21.96 16.29
CA SER A 23 -12.79 -21.56 15.48
C SER A 23 -13.33 -20.20 15.92
N GLY A 24 -13.22 -19.20 15.05
CA GLY A 24 -13.65 -17.82 15.30
C GLY A 24 -12.49 -16.84 15.39
N GLU A 25 -11.27 -17.35 15.48
CA GLU A 25 -10.06 -16.55 15.51
C GLU A 25 -9.71 -15.99 14.13
N LYS A 26 -9.20 -14.75 14.10
CA LYS A 26 -8.77 -14.07 12.89
C LYS A 26 -7.27 -14.29 12.71
N ILE A 27 -6.90 -15.11 11.72
CA ILE A 27 -5.51 -15.34 11.36
C ILE A 27 -5.01 -14.09 10.63
N LEU A 28 -4.24 -13.25 11.32
CA LEU A 28 -3.59 -12.10 10.74
C LEU A 28 -2.31 -12.58 10.04
N THR A 29 -2.31 -12.62 8.72
CA THR A 29 -1.07 -12.80 7.96
C THR A 29 -0.16 -11.62 8.30
N GLU A 30 1.08 -11.93 8.70
CA GLU A 30 2.09 -10.94 9.07
C GLU A 30 2.17 -9.81 8.05
N GLN A 31 2.48 -8.61 8.53
CA GLN A 31 2.74 -7.45 7.68
C GLN A 31 3.79 -7.88 6.65
N ARG A 32 3.36 -8.03 5.40
CA ARG A 32 4.22 -8.41 4.28
C ARG A 32 5.49 -7.59 4.40
N ASP A 33 6.65 -8.22 4.37
CA ASP A 33 7.91 -7.48 4.39
C ASP A 33 7.96 -6.67 3.10
N TYR A 34 7.58 -5.39 3.18
CA TYR A 34 7.35 -4.56 2.02
C TYR A 34 8.75 -4.22 1.42
N ARG A 35 9.35 -5.14 0.64
CA ARG A 35 10.48 -4.87 -0.30
C ARG A 35 10.02 -3.98 -1.47
N PHE A 36 9.32 -2.89 -1.18
CA PHE A 36 8.62 -2.13 -2.18
C PHE A 36 9.58 -1.08 -2.70
N ARG A 37 10.13 -1.34 -3.88
CA ARG A 37 10.80 -0.29 -4.66
C ARG A 37 9.79 0.79 -5.01
N ILE A 38 10.12 2.03 -4.71
CA ILE A 38 9.40 3.20 -5.21
C ILE A 38 9.78 3.35 -6.68
N ASN A 39 8.80 3.26 -7.58
CA ASN A 39 9.04 3.41 -9.01
C ASN A 39 8.78 4.87 -9.46
N ARG A 40 9.18 5.21 -10.69
CA ARG A 40 8.98 6.55 -11.25
C ARG A 40 7.50 6.97 -11.27
N LYS A 41 6.57 6.04 -11.54
CA LYS A 41 5.13 6.33 -11.55
C LYS A 41 4.64 6.70 -10.14
N ASP A 42 5.13 6.03 -9.10
CA ASP A 42 4.81 6.35 -7.71
C ASP A 42 5.24 7.78 -7.37
N ILE A 43 6.45 8.19 -7.77
CA ILE A 43 6.97 9.54 -7.55
C ILE A 43 6.11 10.59 -8.26
N VAL A 44 5.77 10.36 -9.53
CA VAL A 44 4.96 11.29 -10.31
C VAL A 44 3.57 11.44 -9.68
N LYS A 45 2.89 10.34 -9.39
CA LYS A 45 1.58 10.37 -8.72
C LYS A 45 1.64 11.04 -7.34
N MET A 46 2.71 10.81 -6.57
CA MET A 46 2.90 11.45 -5.27
C MET A 46 3.07 12.96 -5.39
N LYS A 47 3.87 13.43 -6.37
CA LYS A 47 4.04 14.87 -6.61
C LYS A 47 2.70 15.55 -6.86
N TYR A 48 1.88 14.99 -7.75
CA TYR A 48 0.53 15.50 -8.00
C TYR A 48 -0.35 15.47 -6.75
N PHE A 49 -0.33 14.37 -5.99
CA PHE A 49 -1.10 14.24 -4.76
C PHE A 49 -0.75 15.29 -3.69
N LEU A 50 0.53 15.63 -3.58
CA LEU A 50 1.01 16.59 -2.58
C LEU A 50 0.88 18.04 -3.04
N SER A 51 0.87 18.30 -4.35
CA SER A 51 0.80 19.64 -4.94
C SER A 51 -0.63 20.15 -5.17
N GLU A 52 -1.59 19.78 -4.33
CA GLU A 52 -3.01 20.23 -4.33
C GLU A 52 -4.03 19.37 -5.10
N SER A 53 -3.63 18.32 -5.83
CA SER A 53 -4.64 17.44 -6.48
C SER A 53 -5.26 16.44 -5.51
N GLY A 54 -6.57 16.55 -5.32
CA GLY A 54 -7.38 15.55 -4.62
C GLY A 54 -7.33 14.17 -5.31
N MET A 55 -7.85 13.15 -4.63
CA MET A 55 -7.88 11.77 -5.16
C MET A 55 -8.67 11.65 -6.47
N GLU A 56 -9.69 12.49 -6.67
CA GLU A 56 -10.53 12.51 -7.88
C GLU A 56 -9.75 12.99 -9.11
N GLU A 57 -8.98 14.07 -8.98
CA GLU A 57 -8.14 14.58 -10.07
C GLU A 57 -7.02 13.60 -10.44
N LEU A 58 -6.44 12.92 -9.46
CA LEU A 58 -5.48 11.85 -9.71
C LEU A 58 -6.14 10.65 -10.42
N GLN A 59 -7.37 10.34 -10.07
CA GLN A 59 -8.11 9.25 -10.68
C GLN A 59 -8.33 9.53 -12.17
N ASP A 60 -8.81 10.74 -12.47
CA ASP A 60 -9.05 11.21 -13.83
C ASP A 60 -7.75 11.25 -14.66
N ARG A 61 -6.70 11.89 -14.13
CA ARG A 61 -5.41 12.05 -14.81
C ARG A 61 -4.69 10.75 -15.10
N PHE A 62 -4.78 9.76 -14.21
CA PHE A 62 -4.10 8.49 -14.38
C PHE A 62 -5.03 7.36 -14.84
N MET A 63 -6.29 7.67 -15.20
CA MET A 63 -7.34 6.75 -15.66
C MET A 63 -7.42 5.45 -14.84
N ASN A 64 -7.25 5.56 -13.52
CA ASN A 64 -7.31 4.41 -12.62
C ASN A 64 -8.70 4.27 -12.02
N SER A 65 -9.07 3.07 -11.60
CA SER A 65 -10.24 2.93 -10.72
C SER A 65 -9.96 3.57 -9.35
N SER A 66 -11.01 4.04 -8.67
CA SER A 66 -10.89 4.56 -7.30
C SER A 66 -10.23 3.53 -6.37
N SER A 67 -10.59 2.24 -6.50
CA SER A 67 -10.00 1.14 -5.74
C SER A 67 -8.49 0.99 -5.95
N THR A 68 -8.01 1.18 -7.19
CA THR A 68 -6.58 1.15 -7.52
C THR A 68 -5.85 2.32 -6.88
N MET A 69 -6.47 3.51 -6.86
CA MET A 69 -5.90 4.68 -6.22
C MET A 69 -5.85 4.57 -4.69
N TYR A 70 -6.90 4.04 -4.05
CA TYR A 70 -6.89 3.77 -2.61
C TYR A 70 -5.83 2.74 -2.22
N ARG A 71 -5.69 1.67 -3.02
CA ARG A 71 -4.65 0.66 -2.83
C ARG A 71 -3.26 1.28 -2.96
N TRP A 72 -3.01 2.03 -4.02
CA TRP A 72 -1.75 2.75 -4.24
C TRP A 72 -1.40 3.68 -3.07
N ARG A 73 -2.37 4.45 -2.56
CA ARG A 73 -2.19 5.33 -1.40
C ARG A 73 -1.78 4.56 -0.15
N LYS A 74 -2.44 3.43 0.12
CA LYS A 74 -2.11 2.56 1.26
C LYS A 74 -0.72 1.96 1.12
N GLU A 75 -0.39 1.45 -0.07
CA GLU A 75 0.94 0.89 -0.35
C GLU A 75 2.04 1.95 -0.17
N LEU A 76 1.82 3.17 -0.62
CA LEU A 76 2.76 4.28 -0.43
C LEU A 76 2.95 4.67 1.04
N ALA A 77 1.87 4.75 1.81
CA ALA A 77 1.95 5.04 3.24
C ALA A 77 2.89 4.05 3.93
N VAL A 78 2.74 2.77 3.61
CA VAL A 78 3.60 1.69 4.11
C VAL A 78 5.04 1.84 3.61
N LYS A 79 5.26 2.12 2.32
CA LYS A 79 6.61 2.32 1.74
C LYS A 79 7.41 3.40 2.46
N PHE A 80 6.74 4.48 2.86
CA PHE A 80 7.37 5.63 3.51
C PHE A 80 7.29 5.59 5.03
N GLY A 81 6.69 4.55 5.63
CA GLY A 81 6.54 4.45 7.08
C GLY A 81 5.65 5.54 7.70
N VAL A 82 4.70 6.09 6.92
CA VAL A 82 3.78 7.14 7.36
C VAL A 82 2.36 6.60 7.45
N ARG A 83 1.54 7.20 8.32
CA ARG A 83 0.12 6.83 8.44
C ARG A 83 -0.68 7.18 7.18
N GLU A 84 -0.38 8.32 6.57
CA GLU A 84 -0.97 8.74 5.29
C GLU A 84 0.07 9.47 4.44
N PRO A 85 0.04 9.33 3.10
CA PRO A 85 1.01 10.00 2.24
C PRO A 85 0.98 11.52 2.33
N ARG A 86 -0.13 12.13 2.78
CA ARG A 86 -0.26 13.59 2.94
C ARG A 86 0.65 14.18 4.02
N TYR A 87 1.20 13.32 4.89
CA TYR A 87 2.17 13.72 5.90
C TYR A 87 3.59 13.81 5.35
N LEU A 88 3.80 13.42 4.09
CA LEU A 88 5.06 13.62 3.39
C LEU A 88 5.14 15.07 2.93
N LEU A 89 6.30 15.69 3.15
CA LEU A 89 6.60 17.02 2.67
C LEU A 89 7.39 16.91 1.36
N LEU A 90 7.01 17.70 0.36
CA LEU A 90 7.90 17.95 -0.76
C LEU A 90 8.97 18.93 -0.27
N PRO A 91 10.27 18.62 -0.41
CA PRO A 91 11.30 19.60 -0.06
C PRO A 91 11.15 20.81 -0.96
N ASP A 92 11.08 22.00 -0.35
CA ASP A 92 11.08 23.29 -1.04
C ASP A 92 12.40 23.40 -1.80
N SER A 93 12.40 23.06 -3.09
CA SER A 93 13.52 23.19 -4.04
C SER A 93 14.90 22.91 -3.44
N VAL A 94 15.43 21.70 -3.68
CA VAL A 94 16.84 21.34 -3.44
C VAL A 94 17.73 22.54 -3.82
N THR A 95 18.18 23.27 -2.81
CA THR A 95 19.25 24.23 -2.97
C THR A 95 20.48 23.34 -3.17
N LEU A 96 20.83 23.11 -4.43
CA LEU A 96 22.08 22.45 -4.78
C LEU A 96 23.20 23.36 -4.26
N LEU A 97 23.75 23.00 -3.10
CA LEU A 97 25.05 23.47 -2.62
C LEU A 97 26.14 22.65 -3.28
#